data_AF-A0A3P8W201-F1
#
_entry.id   AF-A0A3P8W201-F1
#
_cell.length_a   1.000
_cell.length_b   1.000
_cell.length_c   1.000
_cell.angle_alpha   90.00
_cell.angle_beta   90.00
_cell.angle_gamma   90.00
#
_symmetry.space_group_name_H-M   'P 1'
#
loop_
_entity.id
_entity.type
_entity.pdbx_description
1 polymer ?
#
loop_
_entity_poly.entity_id
_entity_poly.type
_entity_poly.pdbx_seq_one_letter_code
_entity_poly.pdbx_strand_id
1 'polypeptide(L)'
;MRSLGVVVLVLCVCSGALGVQVKVGDSSYPLEAVKELKALMDLDNNNVSPRLADTSVVAACSNPLLPQVFRPVCQTKGTGVVFSRLVYIITPSDPCEICANPSCYGCLN
;
A
#
# COMPACT_ATOMS: atom_id res chain seq x y z
N MET A 1 -22.27 22.78 17.54
CA MET A 1 -20.89 23.34 17.60
C MET A 1 -19.87 22.35 18.15
N ARG A 2 -20.12 21.65 19.28
CA ARG A 2 -19.17 20.66 19.84
C ARG A 2 -18.94 19.43 18.94
N SER A 3 -20.00 18.91 18.32
CA SER A 3 -19.93 17.77 17.38
C SER A 3 -19.22 18.11 16.07
N LEU A 4 -19.45 19.31 15.52
CA LEU A 4 -18.71 19.79 14.35
C LEU A 4 -17.21 19.97 14.63
N GLY A 5 -16.85 20.46 15.82
CA GLY A 5 -15.45 20.58 16.23
C GLY A 5 -14.72 19.23 16.29
N VAL A 6 -15.37 18.19 16.81
CA VAL A 6 -14.82 16.82 16.84
C VAL A 6 -14.68 16.24 15.43
N VAL A 7 -15.68 16.41 14.57
CA VAL A 7 -15.61 15.91 13.18
C VAL A 7 -14.49 16.60 12.39
N VAL A 8 -14.32 17.92 12.55
CA VAL A 8 -13.24 18.68 11.89
C VAL A 8 -11.86 18.31 12.44
N LEU A 9 -11.72 18.11 13.75
CA LEU A 9 -10.47 17.63 14.36
C LEU A 9 -10.09 16.22 13.87
N VAL A 10 -11.05 15.30 13.77
CA VAL A 10 -10.81 13.95 13.24
C VAL A 10 -10.40 14.03 11.76
N LEU A 11 -11.09 14.82 10.93
CA LEU A 11 -10.73 15.00 9.52
C LEU A 11 -9.34 15.65 9.33
N CYS A 12 -8.99 16.65 10.15
CA CYS A 12 -7.67 17.29 10.11
C CYS A 12 -6.54 16.37 10.61
N VAL A 13 -6.78 15.54 11.64
CA VAL A 13 -5.80 14.54 12.09
C VAL A 13 -5.59 13.46 11.02
N CYS A 14 -6.63 13.07 10.28
CA CYS A 14 -6.51 12.19 9.10
C CYS A 14 -5.79 12.85 7.92
N SER A 15 -5.72 14.18 7.86
CA SER A 15 -5.01 14.93 6.82
C SER A 15 -3.52 15.14 7.15
N GLY A 16 -3.14 15.02 8.42
CA GLY A 16 -1.83 15.43 8.96
C GLY A 16 -0.72 14.38 8.88
N ALA A 17 -1.03 13.13 8.54
CA ALA A 17 -0.01 12.17 8.13
C ALA A 17 0.27 12.38 6.63
N LEU A 18 1.10 13.37 6.30
CA LEU A 18 1.83 13.40 5.03
C LEU A 18 2.80 12.21 5.01
N GLY A 19 2.26 11.01 4.93
CA GLY A 19 3.02 9.77 4.84
C GLY A 19 3.62 9.64 3.45
N VAL A 20 4.69 8.84 3.36
CA VAL A 20 5.25 8.48 2.07
C VAL A 20 4.20 7.70 1.27
N GLN A 21 4.01 8.08 0.01
CA GLN A 21 3.09 7.45 -0.91
C GLN A 21 3.87 6.66 -1.96
N VAL A 22 3.44 5.45 -2.27
CA VAL A 22 4.00 4.62 -3.34
C VAL A 22 3.14 4.74 -4.58
N LYS A 23 3.75 5.09 -5.72
CA LYS A 23 3.07 5.28 -7.00
C LYS A 23 3.30 4.11 -7.95
N VAL A 24 2.22 3.62 -8.56
CA VAL A 24 2.25 2.62 -9.65
C VAL A 24 1.31 3.09 -10.76
N GLY A 25 1.88 3.45 -11.90
CA GLY A 25 1.11 4.10 -12.98
C GLY A 25 0.56 5.45 -12.48
N ASP A 26 -0.74 5.64 -12.63
CA ASP A 26 -1.44 6.87 -12.20
C ASP A 26 -1.99 6.79 -10.77
N SER A 27 -1.91 5.62 -10.13
CA SER A 27 -2.42 5.41 -8.77
C SER A 27 -1.33 5.58 -7.72
N SER A 28 -1.69 6.13 -6.56
CA SER A 28 -0.81 6.29 -5.40
C SER A 28 -1.44 5.67 -4.16
N TYR A 29 -0.60 5.03 -3.35
CA TYR A 29 -1.01 4.22 -2.20
C TYR A 29 -0.16 4.60 -0.98
N PRO A 30 -0.71 4.66 0.24
CA PRO A 30 0.08 4.95 1.44
C PRO A 30 1.13 3.85 1.69
N LEU A 31 2.35 4.23 2.05
CA LEU A 31 3.44 3.27 2.32
C LEU A 31 3.03 2.24 3.38
N GLU A 32 2.41 2.67 4.47
CA GLU A 32 1.93 1.77 5.53
C GLU A 32 0.94 0.71 5.00
N ALA A 33 0.02 1.10 4.12
CA ALA A 33 -0.89 0.14 3.50
C ALA A 33 -0.10 -0.85 2.61
N VAL A 34 0.93 -0.40 1.89
CA VAL A 34 1.77 -1.27 1.05
C VAL A 34 2.58 -2.27 1.88
N LYS A 35 3.07 -1.88 3.07
CA LYS A 35 3.71 -2.79 4.02
C LYS A 35 2.74 -3.87 4.52
N GLU A 36 1.52 -3.46 4.89
CA GLU A 36 0.46 -4.40 5.28
C GLU A 36 0.12 -5.36 4.14
N LEU A 37 0.05 -4.87 2.90
CA LEU A 37 -0.14 -5.71 1.71
C LEU A 37 0.99 -6.72 1.54
N LYS A 38 2.25 -6.32 1.69
CA LYS A 38 3.40 -7.23 1.65
C LYS A 38 3.29 -8.34 2.69
N ALA A 39 2.91 -7.99 3.92
CA ALA A 39 2.70 -8.95 5.00
C ALA A 39 1.56 -9.94 4.66
N LEU A 40 0.44 -9.45 4.11
CA LEU A 40 -0.69 -10.30 3.69
C LEU A 40 -0.35 -11.23 2.51
N MET A 41 0.62 -10.87 1.68
CA MET A 41 1.07 -11.68 0.56
C MET A 41 2.16 -12.70 0.95
N ASP A 42 2.55 -12.76 2.24
CA ASP A 42 3.61 -13.64 2.78
C ASP A 42 4.94 -13.56 2.01
N LEU A 43 5.24 -12.41 1.40
CA LEU A 43 6.43 -12.20 0.56
C LEU A 43 7.67 -11.78 1.37
N ASP A 44 7.66 -12.00 2.68
CA ASP A 44 8.76 -11.61 3.57
C ASP A 44 10.00 -12.51 3.42
N ASN A 45 9.85 -13.66 2.76
CA ASN A 45 10.95 -14.54 2.37
C ASN A 45 11.33 -14.28 0.91
N ASN A 46 12.60 -13.90 0.70
CA ASN A 46 13.28 -13.46 -0.55
C ASN A 46 13.13 -14.33 -1.83
N ASN A 47 12.19 -15.28 -1.92
CA ASN A 47 12.00 -16.16 -3.08
C ASN A 47 10.53 -16.22 -3.51
N VAL A 48 10.07 -15.16 -4.18
CA VAL A 48 8.73 -15.12 -4.76
C VAL A 48 8.78 -15.71 -6.16
N SER A 49 8.38 -16.97 -6.31
CA SER A 49 8.08 -17.52 -7.63
C SER A 49 6.86 -16.77 -8.22
N PRO A 50 6.84 -16.41 -9.51
CA PRO A 50 5.70 -15.72 -10.13
C PRO A 50 4.35 -16.41 -9.90
N ARG A 51 4.37 -17.74 -9.79
CA ARG A 51 3.18 -18.57 -9.54
C ARG A 51 2.66 -18.48 -8.10
N LEU A 52 3.56 -18.23 -7.13
CA LEU A 52 3.16 -17.91 -5.75
C LEU A 52 2.54 -16.52 -5.66
N ALA A 53 3.01 -15.56 -6.47
CA ALA A 53 2.48 -14.20 -6.49
C ALA A 53 1.00 -14.14 -6.93
N ASP A 54 0.59 -14.90 -7.95
CA ASP A 54 -0.82 -14.92 -8.36
C ASP A 54 -1.75 -15.53 -7.29
N THR A 55 -1.30 -16.61 -6.64
CA THR A 55 -2.06 -17.23 -5.54
C THR A 55 -2.16 -16.29 -4.34
N SER A 56 -1.08 -15.58 -4.01
CA SER A 56 -1.06 -14.64 -2.89
C SER A 56 -1.91 -13.39 -3.15
N VAL A 57 -2.07 -12.97 -4.40
CA VAL A 57 -2.98 -11.87 -4.77
C VAL A 57 -4.45 -12.23 -4.51
N VAL A 58 -4.86 -13.44 -4.89
CA VAL A 58 -6.24 -13.91 -4.65
C VAL A 58 -6.51 -14.04 -3.15
N ALA A 59 -5.53 -14.56 -2.40
CA ALA A 59 -5.60 -14.65 -0.94
C ALA A 59 -5.69 -13.26 -0.30
N ALA A 60 -4.86 -12.30 -0.73
CA ALA A 60 -4.89 -10.92 -0.25
C ALA A 60 -6.25 -10.25 -0.51
N CYS A 61 -6.83 -10.41 -1.71
CA CYS A 61 -8.14 -9.86 -2.03
C CYS A 61 -9.31 -10.44 -1.22
N SER A 62 -9.17 -11.70 -0.78
CA SER A 62 -10.16 -12.38 0.05
C SER A 62 -9.95 -12.14 1.54
N ASN A 63 -8.82 -11.53 1.93
CA ASN A 63 -8.49 -11.30 3.33
C ASN A 63 -9.34 -10.14 3.91
N PRO A 64 -10.02 -10.33 5.06
CA PRO A 64 -10.78 -9.26 5.71
C PRO A 64 -9.90 -8.09 6.16
N LEU A 65 -8.62 -8.34 6.48
CA LEU A 65 -7.65 -7.35 6.92
C LEU A 65 -7.00 -6.57 5.77
N LEU A 66 -7.37 -6.84 4.51
CA LEU A 66 -6.86 -6.06 3.38
C LEU A 66 -7.21 -4.57 3.54
N PRO A 67 -6.23 -3.66 3.46
CA PRO A 67 -6.47 -2.22 3.55
C PRO A 67 -7.51 -1.75 2.54
N GLN A 68 -8.43 -0.88 2.99
CA GLN A 68 -9.58 -0.42 2.20
C GLN A 68 -9.18 0.22 0.86
N VAL A 69 -8.02 0.88 0.84
CA VAL A 69 -7.41 1.49 -0.35
C VAL A 69 -7.15 0.48 -1.48
N PHE A 70 -6.97 -0.81 -1.20
CA PHE A 70 -6.76 -1.84 -2.23
C PHE A 70 -8.04 -2.57 -2.67
N ARG A 71 -9.16 -2.38 -1.96
CA ARG A 71 -10.44 -3.03 -2.33
C ARG A 71 -10.85 -2.74 -3.78
N PRO A 72 -10.72 -1.50 -4.30
CA PRO A 72 -11.03 -1.22 -5.71
C PRO A 72 -10.09 -1.96 -6.66
N VAL A 73 -8.81 -2.12 -6.30
CA VAL A 73 -7.80 -2.79 -7.14
C VAL A 73 -8.21 -4.23 -7.41
N CYS A 74 -8.72 -4.94 -6.39
CA CYS A 74 -9.21 -6.32 -6.51
C CYS A 74 -10.35 -6.52 -7.54
N GLN A 75 -11.04 -5.44 -7.93
CA GLN A 75 -12.13 -5.49 -8.91
C GLN A 75 -11.65 -5.25 -10.35
N THR A 76 -10.38 -4.89 -10.54
CA THR A 76 -9.83 -4.53 -11.84
C THR A 76 -9.11 -5.69 -12.52
N LYS A 77 -9.10 -5.69 -13.86
CA LYS A 77 -8.19 -6.55 -14.62
C LYS A 77 -6.76 -6.02 -14.42
N GLY A 78 -5.92 -6.77 -13.72
CA GLY A 78 -4.53 -6.37 -13.46
C GLY A 78 -4.13 -6.28 -11.98
N THR A 79 -5.00 -6.69 -11.05
CA THR A 79 -4.70 -6.74 -9.61
C THR A 79 -3.33 -7.35 -9.30
N GLY A 80 -3.00 -8.49 -9.92
CA GLY A 80 -1.73 -9.16 -9.69
C GLY A 80 -0.53 -8.28 -10.04
N VAL A 81 -0.58 -7.61 -11.20
CA VAL A 81 0.50 -6.72 -11.63
C VAL A 81 0.66 -5.53 -10.68
N VAL A 82 -0.44 -4.94 -10.21
CA VAL A 82 -0.39 -3.80 -9.29
C VAL A 82 0.18 -4.22 -7.94
N PHE A 83 -0.34 -5.29 -7.34
CA PHE A 83 0.10 -5.76 -6.03
C PHE A 83 1.56 -6.23 -6.06
N SER A 84 1.95 -7.02 -7.06
CA SER A 84 3.35 -7.46 -7.21
C SER A 84 4.30 -6.28 -7.39
N ARG A 85 3.92 -5.24 -8.15
CA ARG A 85 4.75 -4.02 -8.28
C ARG A 85 4.88 -3.25 -6.98
N LEU A 86 3.78 -3.06 -6.26
CA LEU A 86 3.78 -2.36 -4.97
C LEU A 86 4.70 -3.06 -3.97
N VAL A 87 4.59 -4.38 -3.82
CA VAL A 87 5.45 -5.14 -2.90
C VAL A 87 6.90 -5.15 -3.37
N TYR A 88 7.15 -5.25 -4.68
CA TYR A 88 8.50 -5.19 -5.24
C TYR A 88 9.20 -3.87 -4.92
N ILE A 89 8.49 -2.74 -4.99
CA ILE A 89 9.06 -1.41 -4.69
C ILE A 89 9.60 -1.32 -3.26
N ILE A 90 8.92 -1.93 -2.28
CA ILE A 90 9.28 -1.86 -0.85
C ILE A 90 10.15 -3.05 -0.36
N THR A 91 10.57 -3.94 -1.26
CA THR A 91 11.35 -5.13 -0.93
C THR A 91 12.78 -5.00 -1.47
N PRO A 92 13.82 -5.49 -0.77
CA PRO A 92 13.81 -6.13 0.55
C PRO A 92 13.94 -5.16 1.74
N SER A 93 14.48 -3.96 1.54
CA SER A 93 14.88 -3.04 2.62
C SER A 93 14.02 -1.79 2.75
N ASP A 94 12.77 -1.82 2.26
CA ASP A 94 11.84 -0.69 2.19
C ASP A 94 12.50 0.66 1.84
N PRO A 95 12.97 0.84 0.59
CA PRO A 95 13.62 2.07 0.17
C PRO A 95 12.70 3.30 0.26
N CYS A 96 11.39 3.15 0.48
CA CYS A 96 10.48 4.28 0.66
C CYS A 96 10.60 4.93 2.03
N GLU A 97 11.06 4.22 3.07
CA GLU A 97 11.34 4.79 4.41
C GLU A 97 12.41 5.88 4.36
N ILE A 98 13.42 5.68 3.53
CA ILE A 98 14.55 6.59 3.36
C ILE A 98 14.48 7.36 2.04
N CYS A 99 13.32 7.34 1.36
CA CYS A 99 13.08 8.10 0.12
C CYS A 99 14.10 7.78 -0.99
N ALA A 100 14.59 6.55 -1.05
CA ALA A 100 15.62 6.08 -1.96
C ALA A 100 15.07 5.38 -3.22
N ASN A 101 13.75 5.39 -3.43
CA ASN A 101 13.11 4.87 -4.65
C ASN A 101 12.20 5.93 -5.28
N PRO A 102 12.31 6.19 -6.60
CA PRO A 102 11.55 7.24 -7.30
C PRO A 102 10.03 6.99 -7.35
N SER A 103 9.59 5.80 -6.97
CA SER A 103 8.18 5.47 -6.82
C SER A 103 7.58 6.01 -5.52
N CYS A 104 8.41 6.50 -4.59
CA CYS A 104 8.01 7.01 -3.28
C CYS A 104 7.91 8.54 -3.32
N TYR A 105 6.77 9.09 -2.91
CA TYR A 105 6.41 10.52 -2.97
C TYR A 105 6.00 11.01 -1.58
N GLY A 106 5.99 12.33 -1.37
CA GLY A 106 5.61 12.92 -0.07
C GLY A 106 6.74 12.98 0.94
N CYS A 107 7.97 12.61 0.53
CA CYS A 107 9.18 12.82 1.31
C CYS A 107 9.48 14.31 1.48
N LEU A 108 9.88 14.71 2.69
CA LEU A 108 10.44 16.03 2.97
C LEU A 108 11.91 16.03 2.51
N ASN A 109 12.25 16.94 1.61
CA ASN A 109 13.63 17.16 1.16
C ASN A 109 14.49 17.82 2.24
#